data_AF-A0A7X7UWS6-F1
#
_entry.id   AF-A0A7X7UWS6-F1
#
_cell.length_a   1.000
_cell.length_b   1.000
_cell.length_c   1.000
_cell.angle_alpha   90.00
_cell.angle_beta   90.00
_cell.angle_gamma   90.00
#
_symmetry.space_group_name_H-M   'P 1'
#
loop_
_entity.id
_entity.type
_entity.pdbx_description
1 polymer ?
#
loop_
_entity_poly.entity_id
_entity_poly.type
_entity_poly.pdbx_seq_one_letter_code
_entity_poly.pdbx_strand_id
1 'polypeptide(L)'
;MRTLDFRKYLKLLLYLVALHSFLVGLGLIIMPSAFIESLGYYPCGERFFRAQGGVFHIAMAVGYAMAGFNSRRFQCLVIFSIIVKIVATLFLFSYFVFVNQLLILLLSLISDFLMGVFIWVLYYYSNKEAGTE
;
A
#
# COMPACT_ATOMS: atom_id res chain seq x y z
N MET A 1 14.99 13.79 25.63
CA MET A 1 14.68 13.05 24.39
C MET A 1 13.23 12.59 24.46
N ARG A 2 12.39 12.93 23.47
CA ARG A 2 11.04 12.37 23.36
C ARG A 2 11.17 10.88 23.02
N THR A 3 10.57 10.00 23.81
CA THR A 3 10.45 8.58 23.46
C THR A 3 9.53 8.46 22.24
N LEU A 4 9.96 7.70 21.22
CA LEU A 4 9.16 7.45 20.03
C LEU A 4 8.07 6.44 20.38
N ASP A 5 6.79 6.79 20.18
CA ASP A 5 5.67 5.86 20.36
C ASP A 5 5.42 5.08 19.07
N PHE A 6 6.07 3.93 18.92
CA PHE A 6 5.99 3.09 17.72
C PHE A 6 4.55 2.65 17.40
N ARG A 7 3.71 2.46 18.42
CA ARG A 7 2.30 2.07 18.23
C ARG A 7 1.50 3.19 17.58
N LYS A 8 1.66 4.42 18.07
CA LYS A 8 1.01 5.60 17.49
C LYS A 8 1.46 5.82 16.05
N TYR A 9 2.76 5.68 15.76
CA TYR A 9 3.28 5.82 14.40
C TYR A 9 2.81 4.69 13.47
N LEU A 10 2.77 3.44 13.95
CA LEU A 10 2.24 2.31 13.18
C LEU A 10 0.77 2.56 12.79
N LYS A 11 -0.04 2.98 13.76
CA LYS A 11 -1.46 3.33 13.54
C LYS A 11 -1.62 4.43 12.49
N LEU A 12 -0.85 5.51 12.63
CA LEU A 12 -0.88 6.62 11.66
C LEU A 12 -0.49 6.13 10.27
N LEU A 13 0.62 5.38 10.15
CA LEU A 13 1.10 4.86 8.89
C LEU A 13 0.05 3.95 8.21
N LEU A 14 -0.57 3.03 8.96
CA LEU A 14 -1.59 2.13 8.42
C LEU A 14 -2.80 2.91 7.89
N TYR A 15 -3.22 4.01 8.53
CA TYR A 15 -4.27 4.87 7.98
C TYR A 15 -3.84 5.66 6.75
N LEU A 16 -2.59 6.13 6.70
CA LEU A 16 -2.06 6.79 5.49
C LEU A 16 -1.99 5.81 4.32
N VAL A 17 -1.57 4.57 4.56
CA VAL A 17 -1.54 3.48 3.58
C VAL A 17 -2.96 3.11 3.13
N ALA A 18 -3.93 3.09 4.05
CA ALA A 18 -5.34 2.89 3.74
C ALA A 18 -5.87 4.01 2.83
N LEU A 19 -5.66 5.27 3.20
CA LEU A 19 -6.09 6.43 2.43
C LEU A 19 -5.47 6.43 1.03
N HIS A 20 -4.15 6.22 0.94
CA HIS A 20 -3.46 6.11 -0.34
C HIS A 20 -4.07 5.01 -1.21
N SER A 21 -4.26 3.81 -0.67
CA SER A 21 -4.81 2.67 -1.41
C SER A 21 -6.24 2.95 -1.86
N PHE A 22 -7.06 3.58 -1.01
CA PHE A 22 -8.40 4.00 -1.38
C PHE A 22 -8.41 5.00 -2.54
N LEU A 23 -7.54 6.02 -2.50
CA LEU A 23 -7.42 7.03 -3.56
C LEU A 23 -6.92 6.43 -4.87
N VAL A 24 -5.94 5.53 -4.84
CA VAL A 24 -5.49 4.78 -6.03
C VAL A 24 -6.64 3.93 -6.57
N GLY A 25 -7.38 3.25 -5.69
CA GLY A 25 -8.51 2.41 -6.09
C GLY A 25 -9.63 3.20 -6.76
N LEU A 26 -10.01 4.34 -6.17
CA LEU A 26 -10.93 5.28 -6.81
C LEU A 26 -10.37 5.77 -8.15
N GLY A 27 -9.11 6.19 -8.19
CA GLY A 27 -8.48 6.67 -9.42
C GLY A 27 -8.58 5.67 -10.57
N LEU A 28 -8.35 4.38 -10.30
CA LEU A 28 -8.51 3.32 -11.29
C LEU A 28 -9.96 3.16 -11.78
N ILE A 29 -10.96 3.34 -10.90
CA ILE A 29 -12.36 3.17 -11.26
C ILE A 29 -12.90 4.38 -12.04
N ILE A 30 -12.60 5.59 -11.58
CA ILE A 30 -13.27 6.81 -12.05
C ILE A 30 -12.45 7.65 -13.04
N MET A 31 -11.12 7.51 -13.11
CA MET A 31 -10.34 8.41 -13.96
C MET A 31 -10.53 8.13 -15.46
N PRO A 32 -10.69 9.20 -16.27
CA PRO A 32 -10.83 9.08 -17.71
C PRO A 32 -9.57 8.47 -18.33
N SER A 33 -9.73 7.75 -19.45
CA SER A 33 -8.61 7.12 -20.17
C SER A 33 -7.54 8.12 -20.57
N ALA A 34 -7.93 9.31 -21.03
CA ALA A 34 -7.01 10.39 -21.39
C ALA A 34 -6.05 10.79 -20.25
N PHE A 35 -6.51 10.79 -19.00
CA PHE A 35 -5.63 11.08 -17.87
C PHE A 35 -4.64 9.94 -17.61
N ILE A 36 -5.10 8.69 -17.67
CA ILE A 36 -4.25 7.51 -17.51
C ILE A 36 -3.20 7.44 -18.63
N GLU A 37 -3.57 7.79 -19.85
CA GLU A 37 -2.66 7.89 -21.00
C GLU A 37 -1.62 9.00 -20.81
N SER A 38 -1.99 10.14 -20.19
CA SER A 38 -1.04 11.21 -19.86
C SER A 38 0.04 10.79 -18.85
N LEU A 39 -0.19 9.73 -18.07
CA LEU A 39 0.79 9.12 -17.17
C LEU A 39 1.74 8.14 -17.90
N GLY A 40 1.56 7.95 -19.21
CA GLY A 40 2.37 7.07 -20.07
C GLY A 40 1.82 5.65 -20.22
N TYR A 41 0.62 5.36 -19.68
CA TYR A 41 -0.02 4.07 -19.90
C TYR A 41 -0.66 3.98 -21.28
N TYR A 42 -0.65 2.79 -21.87
CA TYR A 42 -1.44 2.53 -23.07
C TYR A 42 -2.94 2.54 -22.78
N PRO A 43 -3.79 2.89 -23.76
CA PRO A 43 -5.24 2.80 -23.62
C PRO A 43 -5.65 1.39 -23.19
N CYS A 44 -6.38 1.30 -22.09
CA CYS A 44 -6.96 0.03 -21.65
C CYS A 44 -8.29 -0.15 -22.39
N GLY A 45 -8.33 -1.07 -23.35
CA GLY A 45 -9.55 -1.35 -24.13
C GLY A 45 -10.73 -1.80 -23.27
N GLU A 46 -10.45 -2.46 -22.14
CA GLU A 46 -11.46 -3.05 -21.27
C GLU A 46 -11.51 -2.38 -19.89
N ARG A 47 -12.59 -1.64 -19.62
CA ARG A 47 -12.78 -0.94 -18.33
C ARG A 47 -12.86 -1.89 -17.13
N PHE A 48 -13.28 -3.14 -17.36
CA PHE A 48 -13.44 -4.14 -16.31
C PHE A 48 -12.14 -4.42 -15.55
N PHE A 49 -11.01 -4.64 -16.22
CA PHE A 49 -9.73 -4.95 -15.56
C PHE A 49 -9.21 -3.79 -14.72
N ARG A 50 -9.40 -2.56 -15.21
CA ARG A 50 -9.05 -1.36 -14.45
C ARG A 50 -9.90 -1.23 -13.19
N ALA A 51 -11.22 -1.41 -13.32
CA ALA A 51 -12.13 -1.38 -12.18
C ALA A 51 -11.86 -2.52 -11.18
N GLN A 52 -11.51 -3.71 -11.65
CA GLN A 52 -11.13 -4.84 -10.81
C GLN A 52 -9.90 -4.51 -9.94
N GLY A 53 -8.85 -3.94 -10.54
CA GLY A 53 -7.68 -3.45 -9.80
C GLY A 53 -8.07 -2.38 -8.77
N GLY A 54 -8.98 -1.47 -9.15
CA GLY A 54 -9.48 -0.43 -8.25
C GLY A 54 -10.24 -0.98 -7.04
N VAL A 55 -11.16 -1.94 -7.25
CA VAL A 55 -11.90 -2.61 -6.17
C VAL A 55 -10.95 -3.36 -5.25
N PHE A 56 -9.90 -4.02 -5.78
CA PHE A 56 -8.89 -4.68 -4.97
C PHE A 56 -8.16 -3.69 -4.04
N HIS A 57 -7.75 -2.52 -4.56
CA HIS A 57 -7.14 -1.47 -3.75
C HIS A 57 -8.06 -0.94 -2.64
N ILE A 58 -9.37 -0.82 -2.92
CA ILE A 58 -10.36 -0.41 -1.91
C ILE A 58 -10.52 -1.50 -0.84
N ALA A 59 -10.58 -2.78 -1.21
CA ALA A 59 -10.63 -3.88 -0.26
C ALA A 59 -9.37 -3.91 0.63
N MET A 60 -8.19 -3.68 0.04
CA MET A 60 -6.94 -3.55 0.79
C MET A 60 -6.96 -2.35 1.75
N ALA A 61 -7.51 -1.21 1.32
CA ALA A 61 -7.66 -0.03 2.17
C ALA A 61 -8.47 -0.31 3.44
N VAL A 62 -9.55 -1.11 3.33
CA VAL A 62 -10.33 -1.56 4.50
C VAL A 62 -9.46 -2.41 5.43
N GLY A 63 -8.69 -3.36 4.89
CA GLY A 63 -7.76 -4.18 5.67
C GLY A 63 -6.72 -3.35 6.43
N TYR A 64 -6.12 -2.35 5.76
CA TYR A 64 -5.17 -1.41 6.37
C TYR A 64 -5.82 -0.57 7.48
N ALA A 65 -7.03 -0.05 7.25
CA ALA A 65 -7.76 0.74 8.24
C ALA A 65 -8.15 -0.10 9.48
N MET A 66 -8.57 -1.35 9.28
CA MET A 66 -8.84 -2.29 10.37
C MET A 66 -7.58 -2.58 11.18
N ALA A 67 -6.45 -2.83 10.50
CA ALA A 67 -5.15 -3.01 11.15
C ALA A 67 -4.72 -1.77 11.95
N GLY A 68 -4.97 -0.56 11.43
CA GLY A 68 -4.69 0.69 12.13
C GLY A 68 -5.63 0.96 13.32
N PHE A 69 -6.89 0.54 13.23
CA PHE A 69 -7.88 0.73 14.30
C PHE A 69 -7.49 0.00 15.59
N ASN A 70 -7.10 -1.28 15.47
CA ASN A 70 -6.63 -2.08 16.60
C ASN A 70 -5.60 -3.12 16.14
N SER A 71 -4.34 -2.70 16.06
CA SER A 71 -3.23 -3.55 15.60
C SER A 71 -2.96 -4.75 16.49
N ARG A 72 -3.31 -4.69 17.79
CA ARG A 72 -3.21 -5.83 18.71
C ARG A 72 -4.26 -6.91 18.44
N ARG A 73 -5.49 -6.52 18.14
CA ARG A 73 -6.58 -7.46 17.79
C ARG A 73 -6.42 -8.01 16.37
N PHE A 74 -5.96 -7.17 15.44
CA PHE A 74 -5.88 -7.48 14.02
C PHE A 74 -4.44 -7.70 13.53
N GLN A 75 -3.62 -8.40 14.31
CA GLN A 75 -2.20 -8.67 13.97
C GLN A 75 -2.03 -9.33 12.60
N CYS A 76 -2.91 -10.28 12.26
CA CYS A 76 -2.88 -10.93 10.95
C CYS A 76 -3.04 -9.93 9.80
N LEU A 77 -3.84 -8.85 9.98
CA LEU A 77 -3.98 -7.81 8.97
C LEU A 77 -2.74 -6.94 8.85
N VAL A 78 -2.00 -6.70 9.95
CA VAL A 78 -0.70 -6.01 9.88
C VAL A 78 0.32 -6.85 9.12
N ILE A 79 0.41 -8.16 9.42
CA ILE A 79 1.31 -9.09 8.71
C ILE A 79 0.93 -9.19 7.23
N PHE A 80 -0.36 -9.35 6.95
CA PHE A 80 -0.88 -9.37 5.59
C PHE A 80 -0.55 -8.07 4.84
N SER A 81 -0.60 -6.93 5.53
CA SER A 81 -0.22 -5.64 4.95
C SER A 81 1.23 -5.63 4.47
N ILE A 82 2.15 -6.18 5.27
CA ILE A 82 3.57 -6.31 4.91
C ILE A 82 3.71 -7.22 3.69
N ILE A 83 3.05 -8.38 3.70
CA ILE A 83 3.08 -9.34 2.58
C ILE A 83 2.61 -8.67 1.29
N VAL A 84 1.48 -7.96 1.33
CA VAL A 84 0.93 -7.29 0.15
C VAL A 84 1.90 -6.23 -0.39
N LYS A 85 2.56 -5.46 0.48
CA LYS A 85 3.56 -4.47 0.07
C LYS A 85 4.80 -5.11 -0.56
N ILE A 86 5.25 -6.24 -0.04
CA ILE A 86 6.36 -7.01 -0.65
C ILE A 86 5.95 -7.53 -2.03
N VAL A 87 4.77 -8.15 -2.14
CA VAL A 87 4.27 -8.68 -3.42
C VAL A 87 4.09 -7.55 -4.45
N ALA A 88 3.53 -6.41 -4.05
CA ALA A 88 3.40 -5.24 -4.91
C ALA A 88 4.76 -4.71 -5.37
N THR A 89 5.74 -4.62 -4.46
CA THR A 89 7.12 -4.21 -4.79
C THR A 89 7.74 -5.15 -5.82
N LEU A 90 7.64 -6.47 -5.61
CA LEU A 90 8.19 -7.47 -6.53
C LEU A 90 7.52 -7.42 -7.90
N PHE A 91 6.20 -7.25 -7.92
CA PHE A 91 5.43 -7.11 -9.15
C PHE A 91 5.84 -5.84 -9.92
N LEU A 92 5.88 -4.69 -9.26
CA LEU A 92 6.24 -3.41 -9.88
C LEU A 92 7.69 -3.41 -10.36
N PHE A 93 8.60 -4.00 -9.59
CA PHE A 93 10.01 -4.16 -10.00
C PHE A 93 10.13 -5.01 -11.26
N SER A 94 9.50 -6.17 -11.26
CA SER A 94 9.53 -7.09 -12.41
C SER A 94 8.90 -6.42 -13.64
N TYR A 95 7.77 -5.74 -13.47
CA TYR A 95 7.10 -5.05 -14.58
C TYR A 95 7.95 -3.89 -15.12
N PHE A 96 8.57 -3.10 -14.24
CA PHE A 96 9.42 -1.98 -14.65
C PHE A 96 10.66 -2.45 -15.42
N VAL A 97 11.32 -3.52 -14.96
CA VAL A 97 12.55 -4.03 -15.57
C VAL A 97 12.28 -4.76 -16.88
N PHE A 98 11.24 -5.61 -16.94
CA PHE A 98 11.03 -6.53 -18.05
C PHE A 98 9.94 -6.11 -19.04
N VAL A 99 9.05 -5.18 -18.68
CA VAL A 99 7.87 -4.85 -19.50
C VAL A 99 7.87 -3.39 -19.95
N ASN A 100 7.84 -2.43 -19.02
CA ASN A 100 7.75 -1.02 -19.36
C ASN A 100 8.36 -0.10 -18.29
N GLN A 101 9.27 0.78 -18.72
CA GLN A 101 10.06 1.67 -17.87
C GLN A 101 9.35 3.01 -17.63
N LEU A 102 8.13 2.98 -17.11
CA LEU A 102 7.39 4.21 -16.79
C LEU A 102 7.82 4.80 -15.45
N LEU A 103 8.01 6.12 -15.38
CA LEU A 103 8.34 6.83 -14.14
C LEU A 103 7.29 6.58 -13.04
N ILE A 104 6.00 6.55 -13.40
CA ILE A 104 4.93 6.30 -12.44
C ILE A 104 5.02 4.91 -11.79
N LEU A 105 5.50 3.90 -12.52
CA LEU A 105 5.75 2.56 -11.99
C LEU A 105 6.93 2.56 -11.02
N LEU A 106 8.01 3.28 -11.35
CA LEU A 106 9.17 3.42 -10.46
C LEU A 106 8.80 4.14 -9.16
N LEU A 107 8.01 5.22 -9.25
CA LEU A 107 7.52 5.94 -8.07
C LEU A 107 6.62 5.05 -7.21
N SER A 108 5.74 4.28 -7.84
CA SER A 108 4.86 3.32 -7.14
C SER A 108 5.68 2.24 -6.45
N LEU A 109 6.71 1.70 -7.11
CA LEU A 109 7.63 0.71 -6.56
C LEU A 109 8.32 1.21 -5.29
N ILE A 110 8.92 2.39 -5.36
CA ILE A 110 9.62 3.00 -4.21
C ILE A 110 8.62 3.22 -3.07
N SER A 111 7.42 3.70 -3.40
CA SER A 111 6.36 3.96 -2.42
C SER A 111 5.93 2.68 -1.70
N ASP A 112 5.62 1.61 -2.44
CA ASP A 112 5.19 0.32 -1.86
C ASP A 112 6.30 -0.34 -1.04
N PHE A 113 7.55 -0.27 -1.49
CA PHE A 113 8.71 -0.76 -0.74
C PHE A 113 8.86 -0.04 0.59
N LEU A 114 8.85 1.30 0.58
CA LEU A 114 8.99 2.11 1.79
C LEU A 114 7.82 1.89 2.76
N MET A 115 6.59 1.81 2.25
CA MET A 115 5.42 1.46 3.08
C MET A 115 5.59 0.11 3.75
N GLY A 116 6.00 -0.93 3.00
CA GLY A 116 6.21 -2.28 3.54
C GLY A 116 7.29 -2.31 4.63
N VAL A 117 8.44 -1.69 4.37
CA VAL A 117 9.55 -1.60 5.32
C VAL A 117 9.13 -0.84 6.58
N PHE A 118 8.47 0.31 6.47
CA PHE A 118 8.07 1.09 7.63
C PHE A 118 6.98 0.41 8.45
N ILE A 119 6.01 -0.27 7.83
CA ILE A 119 5.04 -1.09 8.57
C ILE A 119 5.77 -2.18 9.36
N TRP A 120 6.70 -2.89 8.72
CA TRP A 120 7.46 -3.96 9.37
C TRP A 120 8.30 -3.45 10.55
N VAL A 121 9.08 -2.37 10.35
CA VAL A 121 9.91 -1.76 11.40
C VAL A 121 9.05 -1.30 12.58
N LEU A 122 8.00 -0.53 12.33
CA LEU A 122 7.14 -0.01 13.40
C LEU A 122 6.41 -1.14 14.13
N TYR A 123 5.98 -2.18 13.42
CA TYR A 123 5.34 -3.34 14.03
C TYR A 123 6.30 -4.15 14.90
N TYR A 124 7.52 -4.38 14.42
CA TYR A 124 8.56 -5.08 15.16
C TYR A 124 8.88 -4.39 16.49
N TYR A 125 9.18 -3.08 16.45
CA TYR A 125 9.51 -2.32 17.66
C TYR A 125 8.31 -2.17 18.61
N SER A 126 7.10 -1.97 18.07
CA SER A 126 5.85 -1.94 18.86
C SER A 126 5.62 -3.22 19.68
N ASN A 127 5.96 -4.39 19.11
CA ASN A 127 5.81 -5.67 19.79
C ASN A 127 6.96 -5.95 20.76
N LYS A 128 8.18 -5.52 20.44
CA LYS A 128 9.33 -5.63 21.34
C LYS A 128 9.09 -4.88 22.65
N GLU A 129 8.55 -3.67 22.57
CA GLU A 129 8.18 -2.88 23.77
C GLU A 129 7.05 -3.55 24.58
N ALA A 130 6.15 -4.28 23.93
CA ALA A 130 5.04 -4.96 24.60
C ALA A 130 5.46 -6.25 25.34
N GLY A 131 6.59 -6.86 24.96
CA GLY A 131 7.11 -8.08 25.59
C GLY A 131 8.20 -7.84 26.65
N THR A 132 8.52 -6.57 26.92
CA THR A 132 9.45 -6.13 27.98
C THR A 132 8.75 -5.61 29.24
N GLU A 133 7.43 -5.78 29.32
CA GLU A 133 6.60 -5.60 30.53
C GLU A 133 6.40 -6.95 31.21
#